data_AF-A0A511YZG8-F1
#
_entry.id   AF-A0A511YZG8-F1
#
_cell.length_a   1.000
_cell.length_b   1.000
_cell.length_c   1.000
_cell.angle_alpha   90.00
_cell.angle_beta   90.00
_cell.angle_gamma   90.00
#
_symmetry.space_group_name_H-M   'P 1'
#
loop_
_entity.id
_entity.type
_entity.pdbx_description
1 polymer ?
#
loop_
_entity_poly.entity_id
_entity_poly.type
_entity_poly.pdbx_seq_one_letter_code
_entity_poly.pdbx_strand_id
1 'polypeptide(L)'
;MEPPLGPVLDEHWAPDHIVLARRVLSYAGRLFVERDANGTVIVHSPLADMAAVEHRYPAWALGPFGRIEPEFAVPRRPGVYALVSAGVARYVGGSNDLERTFGVRDGLGHISRRDAMSKRHEEACRLNRLVVAEAAAGRTLDLYLLPLEPRAWWGGRRGEAPSAVAAEIVAAARPEWHLPE
;
A
#
# COMPACT_ATOMS: atom_id res chain seq x y z
N MET A 1 -17.26 7.19 -41.21
CA MET A 1 -17.73 6.60 -39.94
C MET A 1 -16.47 6.42 -39.12
N GLU A 2 -16.14 7.41 -38.29
CA GLU A 2 -14.95 7.36 -37.42
C GLU A 2 -15.14 6.24 -36.39
N PRO A 3 -14.10 5.44 -36.10
CA PRO A 3 -14.15 4.51 -34.99
C PRO A 3 -14.32 5.31 -33.68
N PRO A 4 -15.05 4.78 -32.69
CA PRO A 4 -15.15 5.44 -31.39
C PRO A 4 -13.73 5.57 -30.82
N LEU A 5 -13.38 6.80 -30.43
CA LEU A 5 -12.21 7.09 -29.62
C LEU A 5 -12.29 6.15 -28.41
N GLY A 6 -11.38 5.16 -28.36
CA GLY A 6 -11.20 4.33 -27.19
C GLY A 6 -10.95 5.20 -25.95
N PRO A 7 -11.12 4.65 -24.73
CA PRO A 7 -10.90 5.43 -23.52
C PRO A 7 -9.56 6.14 -23.65
N VAL A 8 -9.60 7.46 -23.55
CA VAL A 8 -8.40 8.30 -23.47
C VAL A 8 -7.55 7.65 -22.40
N LEU A 9 -6.38 7.13 -22.78
CA LEU A 9 -5.33 6.85 -21.83
C LEU A 9 -5.09 8.20 -21.16
N ASP A 10 -5.76 8.45 -20.04
CA ASP A 10 -5.39 9.52 -19.13
C ASP A 10 -3.89 9.33 -18.96
N GLU A 11 -3.15 10.30 -19.47
CA GLU A 11 -1.69 10.29 -19.51
C GLU A 11 -1.26 10.37 -18.05
N HIS A 12 -1.19 9.21 -17.40
CA HIS A 12 -0.87 9.12 -15.99
C HIS A 12 0.59 9.55 -15.87
N TRP A 13 0.78 10.74 -15.33
CA TRP A 13 2.09 11.32 -15.12
C TRP A 13 2.51 11.11 -13.67
N ALA A 14 3.56 10.33 -13.48
CA ALA A 14 4.26 10.17 -12.22
C ALA A 14 5.77 10.39 -12.46
N PRO A 15 6.46 11.18 -11.62
CA PRO A 15 7.91 11.36 -11.77
C PRO A 15 8.65 10.04 -11.48
N ASP A 16 9.74 9.77 -12.20
CA ASP A 16 10.56 8.55 -12.00
C ASP A 16 11.09 8.40 -10.57
N HIS A 17 11.23 9.52 -9.86
CA HIS A 17 11.70 9.57 -8.49
C HIS A 17 11.09 10.71 -7.71
N ILE A 18 10.99 10.51 -6.39
CA ILE A 18 10.66 11.55 -5.42
C ILE A 18 11.75 11.64 -4.36
N VAL A 19 11.90 12.81 -3.76
CA VAL A 19 12.85 13.02 -2.67
C VAL A 19 12.10 13.29 -1.38
N LEU A 20 12.20 12.38 -0.43
CA LEU A 20 11.61 12.51 0.91
C LEU A 20 12.74 12.43 1.95
N ALA A 21 12.85 13.45 2.81
CA ALA A 21 13.90 13.52 3.84
C ALA A 21 15.32 13.25 3.31
N ARG A 22 15.67 13.84 2.15
CA ARG A 22 16.95 13.64 1.44
C ARG A 22 17.20 12.19 0.97
N ARG A 23 16.20 11.32 1.01
CA ARG A 23 16.24 9.98 0.42
C ARG A 23 15.52 10.01 -0.93
N VAL A 24 16.11 9.37 -1.94
CA VAL A 24 15.50 9.23 -3.27
C VAL A 24 14.72 7.92 -3.32
N LEU A 25 13.41 7.99 -3.54
CA LEU A 25 12.57 6.81 -3.78
C LEU A 25 12.27 6.75 -5.28
N SER A 26 12.39 5.56 -5.87
CA SER A 26 12.11 5.32 -7.29
C SER A 26 10.67 4.87 -7.50
N TYR A 27 10.05 5.32 -8.58
CA TYR A 27 8.73 4.86 -9.00
C TYR A 27 8.75 3.35 -9.26
N ALA A 28 7.73 2.64 -8.77
CA ALA A 28 7.59 1.20 -8.85
C ALA A 28 6.23 0.75 -9.42
N GLY A 29 5.49 1.68 -10.03
CA GLY A 29 4.18 1.39 -10.63
C GLY A 29 3.01 1.89 -9.80
N ARG A 30 1.81 1.71 -10.34
CA ARG A 30 0.54 2.00 -9.64
C ARG A 30 0.10 0.84 -8.76
N LEU A 31 -0.75 1.14 -7.78
CA LEU A 31 -1.58 0.13 -7.11
C LEU A 31 -2.94 0.07 -7.78
N PHE A 32 -3.29 -1.10 -8.31
CA PHE A 32 -4.60 -1.39 -8.85
C PHE A 32 -5.48 -2.04 -7.80
N VAL A 33 -6.73 -1.58 -7.70
CA VAL A 33 -7.76 -2.23 -6.91
C VAL A 33 -8.73 -2.90 -7.86
N GLU A 34 -9.09 -4.15 -7.56
CA GLU A 34 -10.01 -4.94 -8.38
C GLU A 34 -11.38 -4.25 -8.52
N ARG A 35 -11.91 -4.26 -9.74
CA ARG A 35 -13.18 -3.63 -10.11
C ARG A 35 -14.07 -4.61 -10.87
N ASP A 36 -15.38 -4.44 -10.74
CA ASP A 36 -16.37 -5.18 -11.53
C ASP A 36 -16.45 -4.64 -12.98
N ALA A 37 -17.32 -5.25 -13.79
CA ALA A 37 -17.54 -4.86 -15.18
C ALA A 37 -18.08 -3.42 -15.35
N ASN A 38 -18.62 -2.82 -14.28
CA ASN A 38 -19.12 -1.45 -14.26
C ASN A 38 -18.07 -0.45 -13.76
N GLY A 39 -16.86 -0.91 -13.43
CA GLY A 39 -15.81 -0.09 -12.84
C GLY A 39 -15.97 0.17 -11.35
N THR A 40 -16.91 -0.50 -10.68
CA THR A 40 -17.11 -0.39 -9.23
C THR A 40 -16.05 -1.20 -8.49
N VAL A 41 -15.45 -0.64 -7.45
CA VAL A 41 -14.46 -1.35 -6.63
C VAL A 41 -15.10 -2.56 -5.94
N ILE A 42 -14.51 -3.74 -6.13
CA ILE A 42 -14.94 -4.96 -5.46
C ILE A 42 -14.37 -4.97 -4.04
N VAL A 43 -15.24 -5.14 -3.06
CA VAL A 43 -14.87 -5.18 -1.65
C VAL A 43 -15.42 -6.39 -0.92
N HIS A 44 -14.74 -6.79 0.15
CA HIS A 44 -15.16 -7.86 1.05
C HIS A 44 -14.95 -7.45 2.52
N SER A 45 -15.77 -8.04 3.40
CA SER A 45 -15.74 -7.81 4.86
C SER A 45 -15.77 -9.16 5.58
N PRO A 46 -14.60 -9.79 5.82
CA PRO A 46 -14.52 -11.19 6.26
C PRO A 46 -15.06 -11.46 7.67
N LEU A 47 -15.35 -10.40 8.44
CA LEU A 47 -15.89 -10.47 9.79
C LEU A 47 -17.32 -9.88 9.90
N ALA A 48 -17.96 -9.48 8.78
CA ALA A 48 -19.27 -8.82 8.82
C ALA A 48 -20.33 -9.66 9.57
N ASP A 49 -20.46 -10.94 9.21
CA ASP A 49 -21.44 -11.84 9.81
C ASP A 49 -21.18 -12.11 11.30
N MET A 50 -19.90 -12.12 11.70
CA MET A 50 -19.51 -12.33 13.09
C MET A 50 -19.71 -11.08 13.93
N ALA A 51 -19.41 -9.90 13.40
CA ALA A 51 -19.52 -8.64 14.11
C ALA A 51 -20.98 -8.30 14.47
N ALA A 52 -21.94 -8.79 13.67
CA ALA A 52 -23.36 -8.68 13.96
C ALA A 52 -23.80 -9.49 15.21
N VAL A 53 -23.01 -10.50 15.61
CA VAL A 53 -23.29 -11.38 16.76
C VAL A 53 -22.37 -11.04 17.94
N GLU A 54 -21.09 -10.77 17.65
CA GLU A 54 -20.05 -10.43 18.60
C GLU A 54 -19.60 -8.98 18.37
N HIS A 55 -20.14 -8.03 19.14
CA HIS A 55 -19.74 -6.61 19.12
C HIS A 55 -18.32 -6.36 19.67
N ARG A 56 -17.33 -7.15 19.26
CA ARG A 56 -15.99 -7.19 19.85
C ARG A 56 -14.87 -6.78 18.90
N TYR A 57 -15.13 -6.77 17.59
CA TYR A 57 -14.08 -6.50 16.62
C TYR A 57 -13.82 -5.00 16.47
N PRO A 58 -12.55 -4.56 16.48
CA PRO A 58 -12.23 -3.15 16.28
C PRO A 58 -12.55 -2.73 14.84
N ALA A 59 -12.81 -1.42 14.65
CA ALA A 59 -13.24 -0.90 13.36
C ALA A 59 -12.29 -1.24 12.21
N TRP A 60 -10.97 -1.27 12.46
CA TRP A 60 -9.97 -1.61 11.45
C TRP A 60 -10.10 -3.03 10.88
N ALA A 61 -10.69 -3.96 11.63
CA ALA A 61 -10.81 -5.37 11.27
C ALA A 61 -12.03 -5.68 10.37
N LEU A 62 -13.00 -4.76 10.27
CA LEU A 62 -14.30 -5.03 9.64
C LEU A 62 -14.33 -4.80 8.13
N GLY A 63 -13.29 -4.21 7.55
CA GLY A 63 -13.28 -3.76 6.16
C GLY A 63 -14.01 -2.41 5.97
N PRO A 64 -14.43 -2.08 4.74
CA PRO A 64 -14.32 -2.88 3.52
C PRO A 64 -12.85 -3.07 3.11
N PHE A 65 -12.47 -4.30 2.78
CA PHE A 65 -11.17 -4.59 2.17
C PHE A 65 -11.35 -4.85 0.68
N GLY A 66 -10.29 -4.71 -0.10
CA GLY A 66 -10.31 -4.99 -1.53
C GLY A 66 -9.04 -5.69 -1.97
N ARG A 67 -9.06 -6.26 -3.17
CA ARG A 67 -7.88 -6.87 -3.77
C ARG A 67 -7.02 -5.80 -4.41
N ILE A 68 -5.76 -5.73 -3.97
CA ILE A 68 -4.79 -4.71 -4.39
C ILE A 68 -3.58 -5.40 -5.02
N GLU A 69 -3.21 -5.01 -6.23
CA GLU A 69 -2.05 -5.56 -6.92
C GLU A 69 -1.19 -4.42 -7.48
N PRO A 70 0.15 -4.49 -7.32
CA PRO A 70 1.04 -3.51 -7.94
C PRO A 70 1.11 -3.75 -9.45
N GLU A 71 1.27 -2.69 -10.22
CA GLU A 71 1.44 -2.72 -11.68
C GLU A 71 2.66 -3.54 -12.10
N PHE A 72 3.72 -3.49 -11.30
CA PHE A 72 4.96 -4.22 -11.53
C PHE A 72 5.33 -5.08 -10.32
N ALA A 73 6.10 -6.14 -10.58
CA ALA A 73 6.66 -6.97 -9.52
C ALA A 73 7.60 -6.16 -8.62
N VAL A 74 7.40 -6.26 -7.32
CA VAL A 74 8.18 -5.55 -6.30
C VAL A 74 9.37 -6.41 -5.86
N PRO A 75 10.57 -5.83 -5.63
CA PRO A 75 11.76 -6.62 -5.33
C PRO A 75 11.70 -7.29 -3.94
N ARG A 76 12.16 -8.53 -3.87
CA ARG A 76 12.30 -9.29 -2.61
C ARG A 76 13.51 -8.85 -1.79
N ARG A 77 13.37 -7.76 -1.06
CA ARG A 77 14.40 -7.17 -0.19
C ARG A 77 13.77 -6.21 0.83
N PRO A 78 14.43 -5.92 1.96
CA PRO A 78 13.98 -4.87 2.86
C PRO A 78 14.00 -3.50 2.19
N GLY A 79 13.16 -2.59 2.65
CA GLY A 79 13.13 -1.23 2.14
C GLY A 79 12.01 -0.38 2.69
N VAL A 80 12.01 0.89 2.29
CA VAL A 80 10.93 1.84 2.55
C VAL A 80 10.06 1.93 1.32
N TYR A 81 8.76 2.10 1.51
CA TYR A 81 7.82 2.40 0.46
C TYR A 81 7.03 3.67 0.78
N ALA A 82 6.62 4.39 -0.25
CA ALA A 82 5.71 5.51 -0.16
C ALA A 82 4.51 5.30 -1.08
N LEU A 83 3.32 5.61 -0.57
CA LEU A 83 2.09 5.69 -1.34
C LEU A 83 1.84 7.15 -1.68
N VAL A 84 1.74 7.46 -2.97
CA VAL A 84 1.63 8.83 -3.48
C VAL A 84 0.33 8.97 -4.25
N SER A 85 -0.43 10.04 -4.01
CA SER A 85 -1.66 10.35 -4.74
C SER A 85 -1.59 11.80 -5.21
N ALA A 86 -1.70 11.99 -6.53
CA ALA A 86 -1.55 13.29 -7.19
C ALA A 86 -0.23 14.01 -6.83
N GLY A 87 0.88 13.27 -6.85
CA GLY A 87 2.22 13.80 -6.55
C GLY A 87 2.49 14.10 -5.05
N VAL A 88 1.53 13.86 -4.16
CA VAL A 88 1.68 14.06 -2.72
C VAL A 88 1.83 12.72 -2.00
N ALA A 89 2.90 12.56 -1.23
CA ALA A 89 3.10 11.39 -0.38
C ALA A 89 2.03 11.33 0.71
N ARG A 90 1.16 10.33 0.62
CA ARG A 90 0.07 10.09 1.57
C ARG A 90 0.54 9.21 2.71
N TYR A 91 1.37 8.22 2.44
CA TYR A 91 1.87 7.30 3.47
C TYR A 91 3.30 6.88 3.18
N VAL A 92 4.07 6.63 4.25
CA VAL A 92 5.42 6.05 4.17
C VAL A 92 5.54 4.93 5.20
N GLY A 93 5.95 3.75 4.74
CA GLY A 93 6.10 2.56 5.57
C GLY A 93 7.42 1.85 5.34
N GLY A 94 7.87 1.10 6.34
CA GLY A 94 9.05 0.24 6.25
C GLY A 94 8.64 -1.22 6.13
N SER A 95 9.32 -1.98 5.27
CA SER A 95 9.15 -3.42 5.16
C SER A 95 10.49 -4.14 5.25
N ASN A 96 10.48 -5.31 5.90
CA ASN A 96 11.61 -6.23 5.87
C ASN A 96 11.67 -7.06 4.56
N ASP A 97 10.57 -7.07 3.81
CA ASP A 97 10.47 -7.73 2.50
C ASP A 97 9.36 -7.04 1.68
N LEU A 98 9.76 -6.18 0.74
CA LEU A 98 8.83 -5.40 -0.08
C LEU A 98 7.94 -6.31 -0.97
N GLU A 99 8.48 -7.40 -1.50
CA GLU A 99 7.68 -8.39 -2.26
C GLU A 99 6.59 -8.98 -1.37
N ARG A 100 6.91 -9.34 -0.12
CA ARG A 100 5.90 -9.86 0.81
C ARG A 100 4.83 -8.82 1.16
N THR A 101 5.19 -7.53 1.23
CA THR A 101 4.22 -6.46 1.51
C THR A 101 3.26 -6.20 0.37
N PHE A 102 3.68 -6.32 -0.88
CA PHE A 102 2.86 -5.99 -2.06
C PHE A 102 2.55 -7.19 -2.97
N GLY A 103 2.95 -8.39 -2.58
CA GLY A 103 2.85 -9.59 -3.41
C GLY A 103 1.42 -10.06 -3.60
N VAL A 104 1.19 -10.72 -4.73
CA VAL A 104 -0.11 -11.20 -5.26
C VAL A 104 -0.74 -12.35 -4.43
N ARG A 105 -0.14 -12.74 -3.30
CA ARG A 105 -0.63 -13.87 -2.48
C ARG A 105 -0.84 -13.49 -1.03
N ASP A 106 0.16 -12.85 -0.43
CA ASP A 106 0.22 -12.58 1.02
C ASP A 106 0.45 -11.09 1.34
N GLY A 107 0.32 -10.21 0.33
CA GLY A 107 0.56 -8.78 0.46
C GLY A 107 -0.68 -7.99 0.89
N LEU A 108 -0.55 -6.67 0.80
CA LEU A 108 -1.55 -5.67 1.18
C LEU A 108 -2.92 -5.94 0.55
N GLY A 109 -2.97 -6.54 -0.64
CA GLY A 109 -4.20 -6.87 -1.35
C GLY A 109 -4.96 -8.10 -0.85
N HIS A 110 -4.42 -8.86 0.09
CA HIS A 110 -5.02 -10.14 0.52
C HIS A 110 -5.29 -10.13 2.01
N ILE A 111 -6.37 -9.44 2.42
CA ILE A 111 -6.81 -9.46 3.82
C ILE A 111 -7.73 -10.66 4.06
N SER A 112 -7.22 -11.67 4.73
CA SER A 112 -8.02 -12.82 5.17
C SER A 112 -8.73 -12.57 6.50
N ARG A 113 -9.67 -13.44 6.86
CA ARG A 113 -10.30 -13.43 8.19
C ARG A 113 -9.27 -13.54 9.32
N ARG A 114 -8.21 -14.35 9.14
CA ARG A 114 -7.15 -14.52 10.14
C ARG A 114 -6.37 -13.22 10.37
N ASP A 115 -6.11 -12.48 9.29
CA ASP A 115 -5.40 -11.20 9.36
C ASP A 115 -6.25 -10.15 10.07
N ALA A 116 -7.54 -10.05 9.70
CA ALA A 116 -8.49 -9.16 10.34
C ALA A 116 -8.66 -9.41 11.86
N MET A 117 -8.48 -10.65 12.32
CA MET A 117 -8.53 -10.98 13.75
C MET A 117 -7.21 -10.74 14.50
N SER A 118 -6.12 -10.41 13.80
CA SER A 118 -4.78 -10.34 14.38
C SER A 118 -4.26 -8.91 14.43
N LYS A 119 -3.95 -8.42 15.64
CA LYS A 119 -3.34 -7.09 15.84
C LYS A 119 -2.03 -6.91 15.06
N ARG A 120 -1.33 -8.00 14.72
CA ARG A 120 -0.10 -7.95 13.91
C ARG A 120 -0.34 -7.46 12.47
N HIS A 121 -1.56 -7.60 11.96
CA HIS A 121 -1.95 -7.19 10.62
C HIS A 121 -2.83 -5.94 10.61
N GLU A 122 -2.95 -5.26 11.75
CA GLU A 122 -3.74 -4.03 11.89
C GLU A 122 -3.31 -2.96 10.88
N GLU A 123 -2.01 -2.72 10.75
CA GLU A 123 -1.45 -1.76 9.78
C GLU A 123 -1.85 -2.13 8.34
N ALA A 124 -1.71 -3.40 7.95
CA ALA A 124 -2.08 -3.86 6.62
C ALA A 124 -3.60 -3.70 6.36
N CYS A 125 -4.44 -4.00 7.36
CA CYS A 125 -5.88 -3.80 7.26
C CYS A 125 -6.23 -2.32 7.08
N ARG A 126 -5.63 -1.43 7.88
CA ARG A 126 -5.86 0.02 7.79
C ARG A 126 -5.38 0.57 6.44
N LEU A 127 -4.19 0.18 5.98
CA LEU A 127 -3.66 0.59 4.68
C LEU A 127 -4.52 0.09 3.52
N ASN A 128 -4.96 -1.17 3.55
CA ASN A 128 -5.83 -1.72 2.52
C ASN A 128 -7.11 -0.87 2.39
N ARG A 129 -7.75 -0.55 3.52
CA ARG A 129 -8.95 0.31 3.54
C ARG A 129 -8.71 1.70 2.95
N LEU A 130 -7.57 2.31 3.24
CA LEU A 130 -7.22 3.63 2.69
C LEU A 130 -7.02 3.56 1.17
N VAL A 131 -6.31 2.53 0.68
CA VAL A 131 -6.12 2.29 -0.76
C VAL A 131 -7.46 2.04 -1.47
N VAL A 132 -8.33 1.23 -0.88
CA VAL A 132 -9.68 0.95 -1.39
C VAL A 132 -10.53 2.21 -1.43
N ALA A 133 -10.45 3.07 -0.41
CA ALA A 133 -11.18 4.33 -0.36
C ALA A 133 -10.73 5.31 -1.46
N GLU A 134 -9.42 5.40 -1.73
CA GLU A 134 -8.89 6.19 -2.86
C GLU A 134 -9.42 5.67 -4.19
N ALA A 135 -9.36 4.35 -4.41
CA ALA A 135 -9.84 3.73 -5.64
C ALA A 135 -11.35 3.93 -5.83
N ALA A 136 -12.14 3.79 -4.76
CA ALA A 136 -13.58 4.02 -4.80
C ALA A 136 -13.92 5.48 -5.14
N ALA A 137 -13.05 6.42 -4.75
CA ALA A 137 -13.16 7.82 -5.11
C ALA A 137 -12.57 8.16 -6.50
N GLY A 138 -12.20 7.16 -7.29
CA GLY A 138 -11.64 7.33 -8.63
C GLY A 138 -10.20 7.82 -8.66
N ARG A 139 -9.48 7.78 -7.53
CA ARG A 139 -8.07 8.18 -7.43
C ARG A 139 -7.14 6.99 -7.62
N THR A 140 -5.95 7.27 -8.12
CA THR A 140 -4.86 6.30 -8.30
C THR A 140 -3.78 6.56 -7.27
N LEU A 141 -3.15 5.48 -6.79
CA LEU A 141 -1.98 5.54 -5.92
C LEU A 141 -0.76 5.01 -6.63
N ASP A 142 0.30 5.79 -6.57
CA ASP A 142 1.62 5.47 -7.08
C ASP A 142 2.47 4.89 -5.96
N LEU A 143 3.19 3.82 -6.26
CA LEU A 143 4.11 3.17 -5.36
C LEU A 143 5.52 3.65 -5.65
N TYR A 144 6.19 4.19 -4.64
CA TYR A 144 7.61 4.54 -4.69
C TYR A 144 8.39 3.71 -3.69
N LEU A 145 9.58 3.25 -4.06
CA LEU A 145 10.40 2.35 -3.26
C LEU A 145 11.81 2.92 -3.03
N LEU A 146 12.31 2.73 -1.81
CA LEU A 146 13.73 2.82 -1.46
C LEU A 146 14.15 1.46 -0.94
N PRO A 147 14.71 0.59 -1.79
CA PRO A 147 15.23 -0.68 -1.32
C PRO A 147 16.51 -0.47 -0.48
N LEU A 148 16.64 -1.24 0.59
CA LEU A 148 17.75 -1.17 1.53
C LEU A 148 18.56 -2.46 1.50
N GLU A 149 19.82 -2.35 1.90
CA GLU A 149 20.69 -3.52 2.04
C GLU A 149 20.22 -4.42 3.20
N PRO A 150 20.19 -5.76 3.01
CA PRO A 150 19.92 -6.69 4.10
C PRO A 150 20.92 -6.50 5.25
N ARG A 151 20.46 -6.65 6.50
CA ARG A 151 21.37 -6.63 7.64
C ARG A 151 22.28 -7.86 7.56
N ALA A 152 23.58 -7.63 7.41
CA ALA A 152 24.57 -8.71 7.43
C ALA A 152 24.52 -9.46 8.78
N TRP A 153 24.53 -10.80 8.71
CA TRP A 153 24.50 -11.66 9.90
C TRP A 153 25.87 -11.84 10.55
N TRP A 154 26.95 -11.52 9.83
CA TRP A 154 28.33 -11.57 10.31
C TRP A 154 29.17 -10.42 9.73
N GLY A 155 29.84 -9.65 10.59
CA GLY A 155 31.02 -8.81 10.28
C GLY A 155 30.87 -7.65 9.27
N GLY A 156 29.74 -7.51 8.57
CA GLY A 156 29.51 -6.46 7.57
C GLY A 156 28.90 -5.18 8.13
N ARG A 157 28.91 -4.09 7.33
CA ARG A 157 28.18 -2.85 7.62
C ARG A 157 26.71 -3.20 7.94
N ARG A 158 26.22 -2.78 9.11
CA ARG A 158 24.80 -2.91 9.47
C ARG A 158 23.97 -2.15 8.45
N GLY A 159 23.17 -2.85 7.65
CA GLY A 159 22.09 -2.25 6.89
C GLY A 159 21.14 -1.47 7.81
N GLU A 160 20.57 -0.38 7.30
CA GLU A 160 19.61 0.44 8.04
C GLU A 160 18.32 -0.35 8.28
N ALA A 161 17.67 -0.14 9.44
CA ALA A 161 16.38 -0.75 9.70
C ALA A 161 15.30 -0.03 8.88
N PRO A 162 14.51 -0.72 8.04
CA PRO A 162 13.47 -0.09 7.22
C PRO A 162 12.50 0.78 8.03
N SER A 163 12.10 0.31 9.21
CA SER A 163 11.22 1.07 10.11
C SER A 163 11.85 2.36 10.63
N ALA A 164 13.16 2.38 10.88
CA ALA A 164 13.86 3.58 11.34
C ALA A 164 13.98 4.61 10.23
N VAL A 165 14.29 4.18 9.00
CA VAL A 165 14.36 5.05 7.82
C VAL A 165 12.97 5.60 7.47
N ALA A 166 11.93 4.75 7.53
CA ALA A 166 10.55 5.20 7.33
C ALA A 166 10.14 6.25 8.39
N ALA A 167 10.48 6.03 9.66
CA ALA A 167 10.20 6.99 10.73
C ALA A 167 10.92 8.34 10.52
N GLU A 168 12.18 8.33 10.08
CA GLU A 168 12.93 9.53 9.68
C GLU A 168 12.19 10.29 8.57
N ILE A 169 11.75 9.58 7.54
CA ILE A 169 11.00 10.16 6.43
C ILE A 169 9.66 10.73 6.91
N VAL A 170 8.89 9.99 7.71
CA VAL A 170 7.60 10.45 8.25
C VAL A 170 7.77 11.71 9.09
N ALA A 171 8.78 11.77 9.95
CA ALA A 171 9.04 12.94 10.80
C ALA A 171 9.33 14.22 9.99
N ALA A 172 10.00 14.08 8.84
CA ALA A 172 10.39 15.21 7.99
C ALA A 172 9.32 15.57 6.94
N ALA A 173 8.76 14.58 6.26
CA ALA A 173 7.81 14.78 5.15
C ALA A 173 6.36 14.97 5.63
N ARG A 174 6.03 14.53 6.84
CA ARG A 174 4.69 14.61 7.45
C ARG A 174 3.58 14.17 6.48
N PRO A 175 3.65 12.92 5.97
CA PRO A 175 2.62 12.40 5.08
C PRO A 175 1.25 12.43 5.77
N GLU A 176 0.20 12.71 5.00
CA GLU A 176 -1.14 13.00 5.54
C GLU A 176 -1.80 11.80 6.21
N TRP A 177 -1.59 10.59 5.69
CA TRP A 177 -2.15 9.40 6.31
C TRP A 177 -1.32 9.03 7.53
N HIS A 178 -1.84 9.43 8.67
CA HIS A 178 -1.63 8.72 9.92
C HIS A 178 -2.60 7.54 9.92
N LEU A 179 -2.10 6.32 10.12
CA LEU A 179 -2.97 5.17 10.33
C LEU A 179 -3.92 5.56 11.46
N PRO A 180 -5.26 5.50 11.25
CA PRO A 180 -6.19 5.89 12.30
C PRO A 180 -5.91 5.10 13.59
N GLU A 181 -6.37 5.54 14.76
CA GLU A 181 -6.37 4.72 15.99
C GLU A 181 -7.47 3.66 16.01
#